data_AF-A0A927YHU2-F1
#
_entry.id   AF-A0A927YHU2-F1
#
_cell.length_a   1.000
_cell.length_b   1.000
_cell.length_c   1.000
_cell.angle_alpha   90.00
_cell.angle_beta   90.00
_cell.angle_gamma   90.00
#
_symmetry.space_group_name_H-M   'P 1'
#
loop_
_entity.id
_entity.type
_entity.pdbx_description
1 polymer ?
#
loop_
_entity_poly.entity_id
_entity_poly.type
_entity_poly.pdbx_seq_one_letter_code
_entity_poly.pdbx_strand_id
1 'polypeptide(L)'
;MVDLNQIMYDMIKKSNCFETSYVNEIEELVDTGLEKTEENIQKVALEYLDEKGYARRIDNLDRAKQHILESSMYSDTVQVRKRREMVEDLLQEADAEELEKLTDVCVLDKLQKIDEKLEKIANPQYEYAVEIVNEVLTDADKMGGSLTEFESFQMLLNRYASAGWRVMSVTAREGSNHKISMTGFSSSTKQVVVVFERRR
;
A
#
# COMPACT_ATOMS: atom_id res chain seq x y z
N MET A 1 -16.28 -33.02 -17.39
CA MET A 1 -15.47 -33.56 -16.28
C MET A 1 -14.39 -32.53 -16.05
N VAL A 2 -14.37 -31.86 -14.89
CA VAL A 2 -13.41 -30.76 -14.64
C VAL A 2 -12.07 -31.39 -14.26
N ASP A 3 -10.98 -30.95 -14.89
CA ASP A 3 -9.64 -31.44 -14.62
C ASP A 3 -9.16 -30.88 -13.28
N LEU A 4 -8.95 -31.75 -12.29
CA LEU A 4 -8.54 -31.38 -10.94
C LEU A 4 -7.21 -30.60 -10.96
N ASN A 5 -6.30 -30.95 -11.85
CA ASN A 5 -4.99 -30.31 -11.97
C ASN A 5 -5.13 -28.86 -12.45
N GLN A 6 -6.02 -28.61 -13.40
CA GLN A 6 -6.32 -27.25 -13.86
C GLN A 6 -6.93 -26.39 -12.76
N ILE A 7 -7.79 -26.97 -11.91
CA ILE A 7 -8.36 -26.25 -10.77
C ILE A 7 -7.26 -25.87 -9.77
N MET A 8 -6.38 -26.81 -9.40
CA MET A 8 -5.28 -26.56 -8.47
C MET A 8 -4.34 -25.47 -8.99
N TYR A 9 -3.96 -25.57 -10.26
CA TYR A 9 -3.15 -24.57 -10.95
C TYR A 9 -3.79 -23.17 -10.94
N ASP A 10 -5.08 -23.07 -11.29
CA ASP A 10 -5.81 -21.79 -11.28
C ASP A 10 -5.92 -21.20 -9.87
N MET A 11 -6.09 -22.05 -8.85
CA MET A 11 -6.13 -21.63 -7.45
C MET A 11 -4.78 -21.08 -7.01
N ILE A 12 -3.68 -21.75 -7.36
CA ILE A 12 -2.31 -21.30 -7.09
C ILE A 12 -2.05 -19.95 -7.76
N LYS A 13 -2.39 -19.79 -9.03
CA LYS A 13 -2.21 -18.51 -9.74
C LYS A 13 -3.02 -17.37 -9.13
N LYS A 14 -4.25 -17.64 -8.69
CA LYS A 14 -5.10 -16.62 -8.05
C LYS A 14 -4.68 -16.30 -6.62
N SER A 15 -3.98 -17.21 -5.93
CA SER A 15 -3.63 -17.03 -4.52
C SER A 15 -2.57 -15.93 -4.35
N ASN A 16 -1.74 -15.67 -5.37
CA ASN A 16 -0.59 -14.77 -5.33
C ASN A 16 0.34 -15.06 -4.14
N CYS A 17 0.43 -16.33 -3.70
CA CYS A 17 1.28 -16.72 -2.58
C CYS A 17 2.76 -16.81 -2.98
N PHE A 18 3.05 -17.04 -4.26
CA PHE A 18 4.40 -17.05 -4.84
C PHE A 18 4.36 -16.66 -6.32
N GLU A 19 5.52 -16.33 -6.88
CA GLU A 19 5.69 -16.01 -8.29
C GLU A 19 5.45 -17.26 -9.13
N THR A 20 4.49 -17.20 -10.05
CA THR A 20 4.08 -18.34 -10.90
C THR A 20 4.51 -18.17 -12.35
N SER A 21 5.07 -17.02 -12.69
CA SER A 21 5.54 -16.71 -14.02
C SER A 21 6.77 -15.82 -13.95
N TYR A 22 7.70 -16.03 -14.86
CA TYR A 22 8.90 -15.21 -15.01
C TYR A 22 8.84 -14.47 -16.35
N VAL A 23 9.15 -13.17 -16.35
CA VAL A 23 9.20 -12.37 -17.58
C VAL A 23 10.65 -12.21 -18.00
N ASN A 24 11.00 -12.86 -19.12
CA ASN A 24 12.29 -12.72 -19.77
C ASN A 24 12.18 -11.73 -20.94
N GLU A 25 13.07 -10.74 -20.98
CA GLU A 25 13.25 -9.89 -22.16
C GLU A 25 14.25 -10.55 -23.10
N ILE A 26 13.78 -10.99 -24.28
CA ILE A 26 14.63 -11.57 -25.32
C ILE A 26 14.60 -10.64 -26.54
N GLU A 27 15.76 -10.45 -27.19
CA GLU A 27 15.83 -9.78 -28.49
C GLU A 27 15.67 -10.82 -29.61
N GLU A 28 14.55 -10.75 -30.33
CA GLU A 28 14.21 -11.64 -31.45
C GLU A 28 14.30 -10.87 -32.78
N LEU A 29 14.80 -11.53 -33.83
CA LEU A 29 14.76 -11.00 -35.19
C LEU A 29 13.35 -11.20 -35.77
N VAL A 30 12.61 -10.10 -35.92
CA VAL A 30 11.27 -10.10 -36.49
C VAL A 30 11.35 -9.67 -37.96
N ASP A 31 10.80 -10.50 -38.84
CA ASP A 31 10.60 -10.15 -40.23
C ASP A 31 9.42 -9.17 -40.36
N THR A 32 9.65 -8.02 -40.99
CA THR A 32 8.62 -7.01 -41.21
C THR A 32 7.75 -7.28 -42.44
N GLY A 33 8.14 -8.24 -43.29
CA GLY A 33 7.49 -8.53 -44.57
C GLY A 33 7.69 -7.45 -45.64
N LEU A 34 8.50 -6.42 -45.37
CA LEU A 34 8.81 -5.34 -46.30
C LEU A 34 10.02 -5.71 -47.16
N GLU A 35 9.96 -5.40 -48.46
CA GLU A 35 11.09 -5.53 -49.36
C GLU A 35 12.24 -4.60 -48.94
N LYS A 36 13.49 -5.01 -49.21
CA LYS A 36 14.71 -4.25 -48.92
C LYS A 36 14.94 -3.07 -49.88
N THR A 37 14.03 -2.11 -49.87
CA THR A 37 14.20 -0.84 -50.56
C THR A 37 14.72 0.22 -49.58
N GLU A 38 15.42 1.24 -50.10
CA GLU A 38 15.96 2.34 -49.29
C GLU A 38 14.85 3.08 -48.52
N GLU A 39 13.68 3.24 -49.12
CA GLU A 39 12.50 3.85 -48.51
C GLU A 39 11.97 3.01 -47.33
N ASN A 40 11.87 1.68 -47.50
CA ASN A 40 11.41 0.79 -46.45
C ASN A 40 12.41 0.70 -45.30
N ILE A 41 13.71 0.62 -45.61
CA ILE A 41 14.78 0.61 -44.60
C ILE A 41 14.78 1.91 -43.80
N GLN A 42 14.59 3.06 -44.47
CA GLN A 42 14.51 4.35 -43.80
C GLN A 42 13.27 4.47 -42.90
N LYS A 43 12.12 3.98 -43.35
CA LYS A 43 10.89 3.96 -42.55
C LYS A 43 11.09 3.12 -41.29
N VAL A 44 11.62 1.91 -41.44
CA VAL A 44 11.87 0.99 -40.33
C VAL A 44 12.95 1.51 -39.38
N ALA A 45 13.97 2.19 -39.90
CA ALA A 45 14.99 2.85 -39.07
C ALA A 45 14.40 3.97 -38.21
N LEU A 46 13.45 4.75 -38.74
CA LEU A 46 12.75 5.78 -37.96
C LEU A 46 11.89 5.16 -36.86
N GLU A 47 11.14 4.12 -37.18
CA GLU A 47 10.33 3.37 -36.20
C GLU A 47 11.21 2.77 -35.09
N TYR A 48 12.38 2.23 -35.45
CA TYR A 48 13.35 1.70 -34.49
C TYR A 48 13.90 2.77 -33.54
N LEU A 49 14.22 3.97 -34.06
CA LEU A 49 14.68 5.08 -33.22
C LEU A 49 13.60 5.55 -32.25
N ASP A 50 12.35 5.61 -32.70
CA ASP A 50 11.20 5.98 -31.86
C ASP A 50 10.97 4.94 -30.75
N GLU A 51 10.98 3.64 -31.09
CA GLU A 51 10.78 2.53 -30.14
C GLU A 51 11.86 2.53 -29.04
N LYS A 52 13.10 2.87 -29.39
CA LYS A 52 14.24 2.92 -28.44
C LYS A 52 14.42 4.29 -27.77
N GLY A 53 13.60 5.29 -28.11
CA GLY A 53 13.70 6.64 -27.56
C GLY A 53 14.95 7.43 -27.99
N TYR A 54 15.56 7.06 -29.11
CA TYR A 54 16.73 7.76 -29.65
C TYR A 54 16.32 9.00 -30.46
N ALA A 55 17.13 10.05 -30.40
CA ALA A 55 16.89 11.25 -31.19
C ALA A 55 17.03 10.96 -32.69
N ARG A 56 16.10 11.48 -33.51
CA ARG A 56 16.11 11.39 -34.98
C ARG A 56 17.17 12.26 -35.66
N ARG A 57 18.43 12.13 -35.24
CA ARG A 57 19.59 12.77 -35.86
C ARG A 57 20.08 11.93 -37.05
N ILE A 58 20.71 12.56 -38.03
CA ILE A 58 21.25 11.90 -39.23
C ILE A 58 22.19 10.75 -38.83
N ASP A 59 23.14 11.00 -37.93
CA ASP A 59 24.08 9.98 -37.45
C ASP A 59 23.39 8.75 -36.82
N ASN A 60 22.27 8.97 -36.10
CA ASN A 60 21.51 7.89 -35.47
C ASN A 60 20.70 7.10 -36.51
N LEU A 61 20.17 7.81 -37.51
CA LEU A 61 19.46 7.21 -38.63
C LEU A 61 20.38 6.31 -39.45
N ASP A 62 21.59 6.78 -39.77
CA ASP A 62 22.57 6.01 -40.53
C ASP A 62 23.01 4.76 -39.77
N ARG A 63 23.25 4.87 -38.47
CA ARG A 63 23.53 3.72 -37.60
C ARG A 63 22.37 2.73 -37.54
N ALA A 64 21.13 3.21 -37.42
CA ALA A 64 19.94 2.35 -37.40
C ALA A 64 19.75 1.62 -38.74
N LYS A 65 19.93 2.32 -39.87
CA LYS A 65 19.90 1.72 -41.22
C LYS A 65 20.95 0.63 -41.36
N GLN A 66 22.19 0.90 -40.94
CA GLN A 66 23.27 -0.09 -40.99
C GLN A 66 22.97 -1.32 -40.14
N HIS A 67 22.46 -1.13 -38.92
CA HIS A 67 22.08 -2.23 -38.04
C HIS A 67 20.92 -3.08 -38.62
N ILE A 68 19.95 -2.44 -39.29
CA ILE A 68 18.85 -3.13 -39.98
C ILE A 68 19.38 -3.91 -41.19
N LEU A 69 20.28 -3.34 -41.98
CA LEU A 69 20.92 -4.01 -43.12
C LEU A 69 21.71 -5.25 -42.68
N GLU A 70 22.52 -5.12 -41.62
CA GLU A 70 23.27 -6.22 -41.02
C GLU A 70 22.33 -7.31 -40.49
N SER A 71 21.25 -6.92 -39.80
CA SER A 71 20.23 -7.85 -39.29
C SER A 71 19.48 -8.56 -40.42
N SER A 72 19.31 -7.90 -41.56
CA SER A 72 18.59 -8.45 -42.71
C SER A 72 19.50 -9.20 -43.68
N MET A 73 20.81 -9.33 -43.44
CA MET A 73 21.80 -9.79 -44.43
C MET A 73 21.42 -11.09 -45.15
N TYR A 74 20.77 -12.03 -44.45
CA TYR A 74 20.40 -13.35 -44.96
C TYR A 74 18.91 -13.51 -45.31
N SER A 75 18.11 -12.43 -45.27
CA SER A 75 16.70 -12.43 -45.66
C SER A 75 16.46 -11.67 -46.95
N ASP A 76 15.37 -11.89 -47.67
CA ASP A 76 14.97 -11.03 -48.81
C ASP A 76 14.17 -9.79 -48.35
N THR A 77 13.70 -9.83 -47.11
CA THR A 77 12.88 -8.82 -46.44
C THR A 77 13.68 -8.07 -45.37
N VAL A 78 13.14 -6.93 -44.93
CA VAL A 78 13.70 -6.14 -43.82
C VAL A 78 13.40 -6.83 -42.50
N GLN A 79 14.45 -7.16 -41.74
CA GLN A 79 14.39 -7.75 -40.41
C GLN A 79 14.87 -6.75 -39.35
N VAL A 80 14.20 -6.76 -38.20
CA VAL A 80 14.51 -5.86 -37.08
C VAL A 80 14.58 -6.66 -35.80
N ARG A 81 15.56 -6.34 -34.94
CA ARG A 81 15.60 -6.86 -33.59
C ARG A 81 14.57 -6.14 -32.73
N LYS A 82 13.55 -6.88 -32.30
CA LYS A 82 12.55 -6.38 -31.34
C LYS A 82 12.76 -7.05 -30.00
N ARG A 83 12.55 -6.28 -28.93
CA ARG A 83 12.44 -6.85 -27.59
C ARG A 83 11.07 -7.47 -27.47
N ARG A 84 11.03 -8.75 -27.13
CA ARG A 84 9.81 -9.46 -26.82
C ARG A 84 9.88 -9.87 -25.36
N GLU A 85 8.82 -9.53 -24.63
CA GLU A 85 8.58 -10.10 -23.31
C GLU A 85 8.07 -11.52 -23.52
N MET A 86 8.86 -12.49 -23.08
CA MET A 86 8.45 -13.88 -23.00
C MET A 86 8.04 -14.16 -21.56
N VAL A 87 6.77 -14.52 -21.37
CA VAL A 87 6.26 -14.95 -20.07
C VAL A 87 6.42 -16.46 -20.00
N GLU A 88 7.40 -16.91 -19.22
CA GLU A 88 7.60 -18.31 -18.91
C GLU A 88 6.69 -18.67 -17.72
N ASP A 89 5.89 -19.72 -17.89
CA ASP A 89 5.02 -20.23 -16.85
C ASP A 89 5.77 -21.27 -16.03
N LEU A 90 6.12 -20.92 -14.79
CA LEU A 90 6.98 -21.75 -13.93
C LEU A 90 6.28 -23.04 -13.48
N LEU A 91 4.95 -23.11 -13.64
CA LEU A 91 4.13 -24.24 -13.24
C LEU A 91 3.71 -25.12 -14.42
N GLN A 92 4.17 -24.82 -15.65
CA GLN A 92 3.75 -25.54 -16.85
C GLN A 92 4.17 -27.01 -16.85
N GLU A 93 5.31 -27.31 -16.23
CA GLU A 93 5.87 -28.67 -16.14
C GLU A 93 5.62 -29.34 -14.78
N ALA A 94 4.90 -28.66 -13.87
CA ALA A 94 4.66 -29.18 -12.53
C ALA A 94 3.76 -30.43 -12.57
N ASP A 95 4.17 -31.47 -11.85
CA ASP A 95 3.35 -32.67 -11.73
C ASP A 95 2.20 -32.48 -10.71
N ALA A 96 1.27 -33.45 -10.68
CA ALA A 96 0.11 -33.36 -9.80
C ALA A 96 0.48 -33.34 -8.30
N GLU A 97 1.57 -34.00 -7.92
CA GLU A 97 2.03 -34.06 -6.52
C GLU A 97 2.66 -32.73 -6.10
N GLU A 98 3.40 -32.09 -7.00
CA GLU A 98 3.96 -30.75 -6.83
C GLU A 98 2.85 -29.71 -6.72
N LEU A 99 1.83 -29.76 -7.59
CA LEU A 99 0.66 -28.87 -7.52
C LEU A 99 -0.13 -29.05 -6.22
N GLU A 100 -0.27 -30.29 -5.72
CA GLU A 100 -0.93 -30.56 -4.44
C GLU A 100 -0.14 -29.92 -3.27
N LYS A 101 1.18 -30.14 -3.20
CA LYS A 101 2.05 -29.52 -2.19
C LYS A 101 2.02 -28.00 -2.24
N LEU A 102 2.05 -27.43 -3.44
CA LEU A 102 1.97 -25.98 -3.64
C LEU A 102 0.62 -25.41 -3.20
N THR A 103 -0.47 -26.16 -3.41
CA THR A 103 -1.80 -25.81 -2.94
C THR A 103 -1.87 -25.82 -1.41
N ASP A 104 -1.31 -26.83 -0.76
CA ASP A 104 -1.25 -26.92 0.70
C ASP A 104 -0.49 -25.74 1.32
N VAL A 105 0.63 -25.34 0.72
CA VAL A 105 1.39 -24.15 1.15
C VAL A 105 0.55 -22.88 1.00
N CYS A 106 -0.17 -22.71 -0.12
CA CYS A 106 -1.08 -21.58 -0.31
C CYS A 106 -2.17 -21.55 0.76
N VAL A 107 -2.77 -22.69 1.09
CA VAL A 107 -3.80 -22.80 2.12
C VAL A 107 -3.24 -22.40 3.48
N LEU A 108 -2.06 -22.88 3.84
CA LEU A 108 -1.41 -22.56 5.11
C LEU A 108 -1.10 -21.06 5.25
N ASP A 109 -0.56 -20.41 4.20
CA ASP A 109 -0.32 -18.96 4.19
C ASP A 109 -1.62 -18.16 4.38
N LYS A 110 -2.71 -18.56 3.71
CA LYS A 110 -4.01 -17.89 3.90
C LYS A 110 -4.57 -18.11 5.30
N LEU A 111 -4.43 -19.31 5.87
CA LEU A 111 -4.87 -19.59 7.24
C LEU A 111 -4.10 -18.74 8.26
N GLN A 112 -2.78 -18.61 8.11
CA GLN A 112 -1.97 -17.75 8.97
C GLN A 112 -2.43 -16.27 8.90
N LYS A 113 -2.67 -15.76 7.68
CA LYS A 113 -3.21 -14.40 7.49
C LYS A 113 -4.59 -14.18 8.10
N ILE A 114 -5.42 -15.22 8.13
CA ILE A 114 -6.72 -15.19 8.80
C ILE A 114 -6.50 -15.14 10.31
N ASP A 115 -5.62 -15.97 10.85
CA ASP A 115 -5.32 -16.03 12.27
C ASP A 115 -4.78 -14.68 12.79
N GLU A 116 -3.83 -14.06 12.07
CA GLU A 116 -3.33 -12.71 12.39
C GLU A 116 -4.44 -11.64 12.40
N LYS A 117 -5.42 -11.75 11.51
CA LYS A 117 -6.58 -10.84 11.49
C LYS A 117 -7.53 -11.13 12.64
N LEU A 118 -7.75 -12.40 12.97
CA LEU A 118 -8.57 -12.81 14.09
C LEU A 118 -7.97 -12.39 15.42
N GLU A 119 -6.65 -12.48 15.60
CA GLU A 119 -5.95 -12.02 16.79
C GLU A 119 -6.19 -10.51 17.03
N LYS A 120 -6.11 -9.69 15.97
CA LYS A 120 -6.43 -8.25 16.04
C LYS A 120 -7.89 -7.96 16.42
N ILE A 121 -8.79 -8.90 16.14
CA ILE A 121 -10.22 -8.79 16.45
C ILE A 121 -10.51 -9.30 17.87
N ALA A 122 -9.94 -10.43 18.25
CA ALA A 122 -10.17 -11.11 19.53
C ALA A 122 -9.47 -10.40 20.70
N ASN A 123 -8.28 -9.84 20.46
CA ASN A 123 -7.51 -9.07 21.43
C ASN A 123 -7.34 -7.62 20.97
N PRO A 124 -8.42 -6.81 20.99
CA PRO A 124 -8.29 -5.38 20.69
C PRO A 124 -7.34 -4.75 21.72
N GLN A 125 -6.19 -4.25 21.23
CA GLN A 125 -5.30 -3.44 22.05
C GLN A 125 -5.91 -2.06 22.21
N TYR A 126 -6.07 -1.61 23.45
CA TYR A 126 -6.57 -0.29 23.78
C TYR A 126 -5.44 0.59 24.29
N GLU A 127 -5.40 1.82 23.78
CA GLU A 127 -4.60 2.91 24.32
C GLU A 127 -5.48 3.70 25.29
N TYR A 128 -4.94 4.05 26.46
CA TYR A 128 -5.65 4.88 27.45
C TYR A 128 -4.95 6.23 27.61
N ALA A 129 -5.74 7.30 27.68
CA ALA A 129 -5.27 8.64 28.02
C ALA A 129 -6.06 9.16 29.22
N VAL A 130 -5.39 9.90 30.12
CA VAL A 130 -6.00 10.46 31.32
C VAL A 130 -5.77 11.97 31.32
N GLU A 131 -6.86 12.73 31.37
CA GLU A 131 -6.85 14.18 31.43
C GLU A 131 -7.41 14.67 32.77
N ILE A 132 -6.75 15.65 33.38
CA ILE A 132 -7.19 16.26 34.63
C ILE A 132 -7.52 17.72 34.36
N VAL A 133 -8.81 18.05 34.46
CA VAL A 133 -9.33 19.40 34.31
C VAL A 133 -9.51 20.00 35.69
N ASN A 134 -8.64 20.95 36.03
CA ASN A 134 -8.77 21.74 37.25
C ASN A 134 -9.75 22.89 36.98
N GLU A 135 -10.79 22.99 37.81
CA GLU A 135 -11.84 24.02 37.70
C GLU A 135 -12.66 23.88 36.41
N VAL A 136 -13.72 23.08 36.46
CA VAL A 136 -14.74 23.05 35.39
C VAL A 136 -15.53 24.35 35.43
N LEU A 137 -14.97 25.39 34.82
CA LEU A 137 -15.67 26.63 34.54
C LEU A 137 -16.53 26.40 33.31
N THR A 138 -17.82 26.69 33.44
CA THR A 138 -18.76 26.66 32.32
C THR A 138 -18.59 27.95 31.51
N ASP A 139 -19.05 28.00 30.26
CA ASP A 139 -18.93 29.22 29.43
C ASP A 139 -19.55 30.49 30.06
N ALA A 140 -20.37 30.33 31.10
CA ALA A 140 -20.93 31.40 31.92
C ALA A 140 -19.93 32.07 32.87
N ASP A 141 -18.79 31.42 33.17
CA ASP A 141 -17.81 31.86 34.18
C ASP A 141 -16.61 32.60 33.57
N LYS A 142 -16.62 32.88 32.25
CA LYS A 142 -15.58 33.64 31.56
C LYS A 142 -15.54 35.09 32.08
N MET A 143 -14.71 35.37 33.10
CA MET A 143 -14.29 36.73 33.37
C MET A 143 -13.35 37.19 32.25
N GLY A 144 -13.77 38.21 31.49
CA GLY A 144 -12.98 38.81 30.43
C GLY A 144 -11.69 39.41 30.99
N GLY A 145 -10.57 38.69 30.88
CA GLY A 145 -9.27 39.28 31.21
C GLY A 145 -8.10 38.36 31.58
N SER A 146 -8.15 37.03 31.44
CA SER A 146 -6.96 36.19 31.69
C SER A 146 -6.31 35.67 30.41
N LEU A 147 -5.00 35.92 30.28
CA LEU A 147 -4.09 35.51 29.19
C LEU A 147 -3.62 34.04 29.28
N THR A 148 -4.26 33.24 30.13
CA THR A 148 -4.04 31.79 30.20
C THR A 148 -4.94 31.11 29.18
N GLU A 149 -4.36 30.36 28.23
CA GLU A 149 -5.10 29.54 27.27
C GLU A 149 -6.07 28.60 28.01
N PHE A 150 -7.33 29.00 28.08
CA PHE A 150 -8.37 28.26 28.76
C PHE A 150 -8.99 27.28 27.77
N GLU A 151 -8.65 26.00 27.88
CA GLU A 151 -9.32 24.94 27.12
C GLU A 151 -10.59 24.52 27.88
N SER A 152 -11.77 24.77 27.28
CA SER A 152 -13.02 24.35 27.91
C SER A 152 -13.14 22.81 27.93
N PHE A 153 -13.85 22.27 28.92
CA PHE A 153 -14.12 20.83 29.01
C PHE A 153 -14.71 20.26 27.70
N GLN A 154 -15.57 21.04 27.04
CA GLN A 154 -16.16 20.67 25.76
C GLN A 154 -15.14 20.67 24.63
N MET A 155 -14.19 21.61 24.59
CA MET A 155 -13.09 21.60 23.62
C MET A 155 -12.19 20.37 23.79
N LEU A 156 -11.86 20.02 25.04
CA LEU A 156 -11.07 18.83 25.35
C LEU A 156 -11.78 17.55 24.87
N LEU A 157 -13.07 17.40 25.17
CA LEU A 157 -13.87 16.26 24.69
C LEU A 157 -13.90 16.19 23.14
N ASN A 158 -14.10 17.33 22.48
CA ASN A 158 -14.14 17.40 21.02
C ASN A 158 -12.78 17.05 20.39
N ARG A 159 -11.66 17.50 20.99
CA ARG A 159 -10.32 17.15 20.54
C ARG A 159 -10.10 15.65 20.57
N TYR A 160 -10.39 15.01 21.71
CA TYR A 160 -10.23 13.56 21.86
C TYR A 160 -11.20 12.77 20.96
N ALA A 161 -12.46 13.19 20.83
CA ALA A 161 -13.41 12.58 19.92
C ALA A 161 -12.97 12.66 18.45
N SER A 162 -12.44 13.81 18.01
CA SER A 162 -11.91 14.00 16.65
C SER A 162 -10.69 13.12 16.35
N ALA A 163 -9.90 12.80 17.38
CA ALA A 163 -8.75 11.91 17.29
C ALA A 163 -9.13 10.41 17.47
N GLY A 164 -10.43 10.11 17.51
CA GLY A 164 -10.97 8.74 17.57
C GLY A 164 -11.04 8.12 18.97
N TRP A 165 -10.82 8.91 20.03
CA TRP A 165 -10.88 8.46 21.41
C TRP A 165 -12.32 8.47 21.94
N ARG A 166 -12.63 7.56 22.85
CA ARG A 166 -13.92 7.43 23.53
C ARG A 166 -13.75 7.69 25.03
N VAL A 167 -14.72 8.36 25.64
CA VAL A 167 -14.73 8.58 27.09
C VAL A 167 -15.13 7.28 27.79
N MET A 168 -14.25 6.78 28.66
CA MET A 168 -14.51 5.59 29.48
C MET A 168 -15.04 5.93 30.86
N SER A 169 -14.47 6.94 31.50
CA SER A 169 -14.86 7.33 32.85
C SER A 169 -14.63 8.81 33.08
N VAL A 170 -15.53 9.44 33.81
CA VAL A 170 -15.41 10.81 34.29
C VAL A 170 -15.61 10.76 35.79
N THR A 171 -14.61 11.20 36.54
CA THR A 171 -14.66 11.27 38.00
C THR A 171 -14.37 12.67 38.47
N ALA A 172 -15.20 13.19 39.37
CA ALA A 172 -15.00 14.50 39.97
C ALA A 172 -14.47 14.33 41.40
N ARG A 173 -13.43 15.08 41.74
CA ARG A 173 -12.88 15.16 43.09
C ARG A 173 -13.11 16.56 43.64
N GLU A 174 -13.80 16.64 44.78
CA GLU A 174 -13.80 17.83 45.62
C GLU A 174 -12.55 17.79 46.49
N GLY A 175 -11.70 18.81 46.38
CA GLY A 175 -10.46 18.89 47.14
C GLY A 175 -10.72 19.14 48.63
N SER A 176 -11.00 18.10 49.43
CA SER A 176 -10.84 18.17 50.88
C SER A 176 -9.42 17.75 51.25
N ASN A 177 -8.48 18.70 51.29
CA ASN A 177 -7.24 18.48 52.04
C ASN A 177 -7.58 18.57 53.53
N HIS A 178 -7.37 17.49 54.28
CA HIS A 178 -7.43 17.51 55.74
C HIS A 178 -6.41 18.49 56.31
N LYS A 179 -6.84 19.72 56.61
CA LYS A 179 -6.36 20.50 57.75
C LYS A 179 -7.52 21.29 58.36
N ILE A 180 -7.67 21.09 59.66
CA ILE A 180 -8.54 21.80 60.59
C ILE A 180 -8.32 23.32 60.45
N SER A 181 -9.36 24.08 60.11
CA SER A 181 -9.68 25.36 60.78
C SER A 181 -11.07 25.86 60.38
N MET A 182 -11.78 26.36 61.39
CA MET A 182 -13.09 27.00 61.27
C MET A 182 -13.06 28.31 60.45
N THR A 183 -14.24 28.66 59.94
CA THR A 183 -14.71 29.97 59.43
C THR A 183 -14.33 30.41 58.01
N GLY A 184 -15.37 30.74 57.24
CA GLY A 184 -15.32 31.64 56.09
C GLY A 184 -15.09 30.95 54.74
N PHE A 185 -16.14 30.89 53.91
CA PHE A 185 -16.16 30.45 52.51
C PHE A 185 -14.80 30.39 51.78
N SER A 186 -14.36 29.19 51.39
CA SER A 186 -13.25 29.00 50.43
C SER A 186 -13.73 28.18 49.24
N SER A 187 -13.52 28.71 48.03
CA SER A 187 -13.81 28.08 46.74
C SER A 187 -13.28 26.65 46.65
N SER A 188 -14.18 25.67 46.63
CA SER A 188 -13.81 24.26 46.43
C SER A 188 -13.34 24.09 44.98
N THR A 189 -12.04 23.91 44.77
CA THR A 189 -11.48 23.51 43.47
C THR A 189 -12.04 22.14 43.11
N LYS A 190 -12.95 22.08 42.13
CA LYS A 190 -13.48 20.83 41.57
C LYS A 190 -12.50 20.36 40.50
N GLN A 191 -11.80 19.26 40.75
CA GLN A 191 -10.97 18.59 39.74
C GLN A 191 -11.82 17.54 39.05
N VAL A 192 -11.81 17.50 37.72
CA VAL A 192 -12.46 16.44 36.95
C VAL A 192 -11.41 15.66 36.20
N VAL A 193 -11.35 14.36 36.46
CA VAL A 193 -10.48 13.41 35.76
C VAL A 193 -11.31 12.69 34.71
N VAL A 194 -10.87 12.77 33.46
CA VAL A 194 -11.47 12.05 32.33
C VAL A 194 -10.49 10.99 31.83
N VAL A 195 -10.95 9.76 31.75
CA VAL A 195 -10.23 8.64 31.16
C VAL A 195 -10.79 8.39 29.76
N PHE A 196 -9.92 8.41 28.76
CA PHE A 196 -10.22 8.09 27.37
C PHE A 196 -9.63 6.75 27.00
N GLU A 197 -10.28 6.04 26.08
CA GLU A 197 -9.73 4.87 25.41
C GLU A 197 -9.78 5.03 23.89
N ARG A 198 -8.85 4.41 23.18
CA ARG A 198 -8.90 4.27 21.73
C ARG A 198 -8.38 2.90 21.34
N ARG A 199 -9.01 2.27 20.35
CA ARG A 199 -8.48 1.04 19.77
C ARG A 199 -7.24 1.35 18.94
N ARG A 200 -6.16 0.65 19.19
CA ARG A 200 -4.90 0.76 18.45
C ARG A 200 -5.03 0.17 17.04
#